data_AF-A0A947E3E5-F1
#
_entry.id   AF-A0A947E3E5-F1
#
_cell.length_a   1.000
_cell.length_b   1.000
_cell.length_c   1.000
_cell.angle_alpha   90.00
_cell.angle_beta   90.00
_cell.angle_gamma   90.00
#
_symmetry.space_group_name_H-M   'P 1'
#
loop_
_entity.id
_entity.type
_entity.pdbx_description
1 polymer ?
#
loop_
_entity_poly.entity_id
_entity_poly.type
_entity_poly.pdbx_seq_one_letter_code
_entity_poly.pdbx_strand_id
1 'polypeptide(L)'
;MNALSQAFELSPVNHPAGDRPVALIDDLKTLGRFRSKMAEQALPVNVARMMFDRSYAFERIAVGHSSADEVLQRLALQLFAQYAKSEDTAH
;
A
#
# COMPACT_ATOMS: atom_id res chain seq x y z
N MET A 1 30.48 -52.96 -1.55
CA MET A 1 30.82 -52.06 -2.68
C MET A 1 29.57 -51.96 -3.55
N ASN A 2 28.87 -50.86 -3.75
CA ASN A 2 29.04 -49.47 -3.37
C ASN A 2 27.62 -48.87 -3.34
N ALA A 3 27.25 -48.19 -2.26
CA ALA A 3 26.03 -47.40 -2.19
C ALA A 3 26.29 -46.06 -2.91
N LEU A 4 25.50 -45.76 -3.94
CA LEU A 4 25.42 -44.44 -4.57
C LEU A 4 23.97 -43.99 -4.35
N SER A 5 23.68 -43.22 -3.30
CA SER A 5 23.85 -41.76 -3.23
C SER A 5 23.03 -41.04 -4.31
N GLN A 6 21.79 -40.73 -3.97
CA GLN A 6 21.10 -39.55 -4.48
C GLN A 6 20.28 -38.94 -3.34
N ALA A 7 21.00 -38.26 -2.45
CA ALA A 7 20.38 -37.29 -1.56
C ALA A 7 19.88 -36.14 -2.44
N PHE A 8 18.56 -36.02 -2.58
CA PHE A 8 17.91 -34.80 -3.04
C PHE A 8 18.24 -33.71 -2.00
N GLU A 9 19.36 -33.02 -2.20
CA GLU A 9 19.70 -31.77 -1.52
C GLU A 9 18.63 -30.73 -1.90
N LEU A 10 17.54 -30.72 -1.15
CA LEU A 10 16.62 -29.60 -1.07
C LEU A 10 17.40 -28.44 -0.46
N SER A 11 18.16 -27.74 -1.31
CA SER A 11 18.72 -26.44 -0.96
C SER A 11 17.56 -25.55 -0.52
N PRO A 12 17.58 -24.97 0.69
CA PRO A 12 16.61 -23.95 1.03
C PRO A 12 16.84 -22.82 0.04
N VAL A 13 15.85 -22.56 -0.81
CA VAL A 13 15.86 -21.43 -1.72
C VAL A 13 16.06 -20.18 -0.86
N ASN A 14 17.28 -19.65 -0.89
CA ASN A 14 17.65 -18.39 -0.27
C ASN A 14 17.06 -17.29 -1.15
N HIS A 15 15.77 -17.00 -0.97
CA HIS A 15 15.21 -15.76 -1.49
C HIS A 15 15.89 -14.63 -0.73
N PRO A 16 16.61 -13.70 -1.39
CA PRO A 16 17.07 -12.50 -0.71
C PRO A 16 15.83 -11.81 -0.14
N ALA A 17 15.83 -11.56 1.17
CA ALA A 17 14.74 -10.94 1.91
C ALA A 17 14.52 -9.45 1.56
N GLY A 18 14.83 -9.02 0.33
CA GLY A 18 15.06 -7.62 -0.04
C GLY A 18 14.05 -6.97 -1.00
N ASP A 19 13.08 -7.70 -1.57
CA ASP A 19 12.20 -7.15 -2.63
C ASP A 19 10.71 -7.20 -2.26
N ARG A 20 10.39 -7.17 -0.96
CA ARG A 20 8.98 -7.06 -0.56
C ARG A 20 8.54 -5.61 -0.73
N PRO A 21 7.48 -5.32 -1.50
CA PRO A 21 6.99 -3.96 -1.66
C PRO A 21 6.61 -3.41 -0.29
N VAL A 22 7.21 -2.29 0.08
CA VAL A 22 6.91 -1.57 1.31
C VAL A 22 5.58 -0.83 1.10
N ALA A 23 4.64 -1.01 2.03
CA ALA A 23 3.38 -0.29 1.98
C ALA A 23 3.63 1.20 2.21
N LEU A 24 3.05 2.05 1.36
CA LEU A 24 3.18 3.52 1.43
C LEU A 24 2.23 4.15 2.44
N ILE A 25 1.27 3.38 2.95
CA ILE A 25 0.32 3.75 4.00
C ILE A 25 0.42 2.68 5.08
N ASP A 26 0.72 3.11 6.30
CA ASP A 26 0.73 2.26 7.50
C ASP A 26 -0.56 2.42 8.33
N ASP A 27 -1.24 3.58 8.25
CA ASP A 27 -2.50 3.84 8.93
C ASP A 27 -3.71 3.28 8.16
N LEU A 28 -3.94 1.98 8.33
CA LEU A 28 -5.09 1.28 7.76
C LEU A 28 -6.44 1.79 8.29
N LYS A 29 -6.49 2.44 9.46
CA LYS A 29 -7.73 2.98 10.03
C LYS A 29 -8.17 4.22 9.25
N THR A 30 -7.24 5.12 8.97
CA THR A 30 -7.50 6.30 8.13
C THR A 30 -7.84 5.89 6.70
N LEU A 31 -7.13 4.91 6.13
CA LEU A 31 -7.42 4.37 4.81
C LEU A 31 -8.82 3.72 4.74
N GLY A 32 -9.22 2.96 5.77
CA GLY A 32 -10.55 2.36 5.85
C GLY A 32 -11.66 3.41 5.89
N ARG A 33 -11.50 4.47 6.68
CA ARG A 33 -12.46 5.59 6.74
C ARG A 33 -12.56 6.33 5.42
N PHE A 34 -11.42 6.61 4.79
CA PHE A 34 -11.36 7.23 3.47
C PHE A 34 -12.12 6.40 2.43
N ARG A 35 -11.88 5.08 2.41
CA ARG A 35 -12.61 4.17 1.53
C ARG A 35 -14.12 4.24 1.73
N SER A 36 -14.60 4.21 2.97
CA SER A 36 -16.04 4.28 3.25
C SER A 36 -16.63 5.59 2.75
N LYS A 37 -15.95 6.72 3.00
CA LYS A 37 -16.39 8.04 2.54
C LYS A 37 -16.40 8.19 1.01
N MET A 38 -15.41 7.66 0.33
CA MET A 38 -15.39 7.61 -1.12
C MET A 38 -16.51 6.73 -1.70
N ALA A 39 -16.86 5.63 -1.02
CA ALA A 39 -17.98 4.77 -1.43
C ALA A 39 -19.35 5.44 -1.25
N GLU A 40 -19.53 6.26 -0.20
CA GLU A 40 -20.73 7.10 -0.02
C GLU A 40 -20.95 8.07 -1.19
N GLN A 41 -19.87 8.45 -1.90
CA GLN A 41 -19.91 9.32 -3.09
C GLN A 41 -19.92 8.55 -4.42
N ALA A 42 -20.22 7.24 -4.39
CA ALA A 42 -20.19 6.35 -5.56
C ALA A 42 -18.83 6.27 -6.28
N LEU A 43 -17.72 6.56 -5.57
CA LEU A 43 -16.36 6.54 -6.09
C LEU A 43 -15.47 5.54 -5.32
N PRO A 44 -15.78 4.24 -5.33
CA PRO A 44 -15.08 3.26 -4.48
C PRO A 44 -13.58 3.18 -4.78
N VAL A 45 -12.77 2.94 -3.75
CA VAL A 45 -11.31 2.81 -3.87
C VAL A 45 -10.82 1.39 -3.62
N ASN A 46 -9.83 0.96 -4.39
CA ASN A 46 -9.09 -0.28 -4.15
C ASN A 46 -7.98 -0.06 -3.10
N VAL A 47 -8.13 -0.68 -1.93
CA VAL A 47 -7.20 -0.54 -0.79
C VAL A 47 -5.80 -1.05 -1.13
N ALA A 48 -5.68 -2.20 -1.80
CA ALA A 48 -4.38 -2.74 -2.17
C ALA A 48 -3.65 -1.79 -3.12
N ARG A 49 -4.34 -1.22 -4.11
CA ARG A 49 -3.74 -0.21 -4.99
C ARG A 49 -3.38 1.07 -4.25
N MET A 50 -4.19 1.54 -3.29
CA MET A 50 -3.77 2.68 -2.46
C MET A 50 -2.42 2.36 -1.80
N MET A 51 -2.27 1.19 -1.17
CA MET A 51 -1.06 0.88 -0.40
C MET A 51 0.23 0.75 -1.24
N PHE A 52 0.13 0.41 -2.53
CA PHE A 52 1.31 0.05 -3.34
C PHE A 52 1.44 0.79 -4.68
N ASP A 53 0.38 1.43 -5.17
CA ASP A 53 0.35 2.16 -6.43
C ASP A 53 0.16 3.67 -6.15
N ARG A 54 1.28 4.39 -6.15
CA ARG A 54 1.33 5.83 -5.83
C ARG A 54 0.48 6.67 -6.79
N SER A 55 0.50 6.37 -8.09
CA SER A 55 -0.25 7.13 -9.09
C SER A 55 -1.75 7.00 -8.85
N TYR A 56 -2.22 5.78 -8.62
CA TYR A 56 -3.61 5.53 -8.26
C TYR A 56 -4.00 6.22 -6.94
N ALA A 57 -3.11 6.16 -5.94
CA ALA A 57 -3.36 6.79 -4.66
C ALA A 57 -3.51 8.31 -4.76
N PHE A 58 -2.61 8.98 -5.46
CA PHE A 58 -2.67 10.43 -5.64
C PHE A 58 -3.88 10.88 -6.43
N GLU A 59 -4.28 10.14 -7.47
CA GLU A 59 -5.53 10.40 -8.18
C GLU A 59 -6.74 10.35 -7.22
N ARG A 60 -6.85 9.29 -6.41
CA ARG A 60 -7.96 9.16 -5.45
C ARG A 60 -7.91 10.21 -4.33
N ILE A 61 -6.73 10.53 -3.83
CA ILE A 61 -6.52 11.57 -2.81
C ILE A 61 -6.95 12.94 -3.37
N ALA A 62 -6.57 13.28 -4.60
CA ALA A 62 -6.97 14.53 -5.24
C ALA A 62 -8.49 14.65 -5.36
N VAL A 63 -9.15 13.56 -5.77
CA VAL A 63 -10.62 13.48 -5.80
C VAL A 63 -11.21 13.71 -4.41
N GLY A 64 -10.72 12.99 -3.39
CA GLY A 64 -11.18 13.15 -2.00
C GLY A 64 -10.94 14.56 -1.43
N HIS A 65 -9.84 15.21 -1.80
CA HIS A 65 -9.52 16.58 -1.44
C HIS A 65 -10.45 17.60 -2.12
N SER A 66 -10.88 17.35 -3.35
CA SER A 66 -11.82 18.23 -4.08
C SER A 66 -13.29 18.05 -3.68
N SER A 67 -13.61 17.06 -2.84
CA SER A 67 -14.96 16.77 -2.36
C SER A 67 -15.54 17.90 -1.52
N ALA A 68 -16.85 18.08 -1.51
CA ALA A 68 -17.54 18.99 -0.59
C ALA A 68 -17.67 18.44 0.86
N ASP A 69 -17.37 17.15 1.09
CA ASP A 69 -17.36 16.53 2.43
C ASP A 69 -16.04 16.87 3.13
N GLU A 70 -16.09 17.75 4.15
CA GLU A 70 -14.92 18.18 4.93
C GLU A 70 -14.19 17.01 5.62
N VAL A 71 -14.91 15.96 5.99
CA VAL A 71 -14.30 14.77 6.60
C VAL A 71 -13.47 14.04 5.54
N LEU A 72 -13.99 13.91 4.32
CA LEU A 72 -13.27 13.29 3.22
C LEU A 72 -12.03 14.11 2.81
N GLN A 73 -12.13 15.43 2.78
CA GLN A 73 -10.97 16.31 2.54
C GLN A 73 -9.88 16.10 3.59
N ARG A 74 -10.24 16.09 4.88
CA ARG A 74 -9.27 15.89 5.97
C ARG A 74 -8.62 14.52 5.92
N LEU A 75 -9.37 13.47 5.58
CA LEU A 75 -8.83 12.12 5.40
C LEU A 75 -7.86 12.06 4.22
N ALA A 76 -8.15 12.73 3.10
CA ALA A 76 -7.27 12.83 1.95
C ALA A 76 -5.92 13.48 2.32
N LEU A 77 -5.95 14.59 3.06
CA LEU A 77 -4.74 15.27 3.54
C LEU A 77 -3.90 14.39 4.49
N GLN A 78 -4.54 13.65 5.40
CA GLN A 78 -3.84 12.73 6.30
C GLN A 78 -3.13 11.60 5.55
N LEU A 79 -3.77 11.05 4.51
CA LEU A 79 -3.15 10.04 3.66
C LEU A 79 -2.00 10.62 2.86
N PHE A 80 -2.17 11.80 2.26
CA PHE A 80 -1.10 12.48 1.52
C PHE A 80 0.16 12.70 2.38
N ALA A 81 -0.02 13.13 3.63
CA ALA A 81 1.09 13.32 4.57
C ALA A 81 1.86 12.02 4.88
N GLN A 82 1.23 10.84 4.76
CA GLN A 82 1.92 9.56 4.92
C GLN A 82 2.80 9.25 3.70
N TYR A 83 2.30 9.48 2.48
CA TYR A 83 3.13 9.32 1.27
C TYR A 83 4.36 10.22 1.30
N ALA A 84 4.21 11.47 1.73
CA ALA A 84 5.34 12.40 1.84
C ALA A 84 6.41 11.92 2.84
N LYS A 85 5.99 11.30 3.95
CA LYS A 85 6.91 10.71 4.94
C LYS A 85 7.63 9.47 4.40
N SER A 86 6.92 8.62 3.64
CA SER A 86 7.52 7.45 3.00
C SER A 86 8.51 7.81 1.90
N GLU A 87 8.40 9.01 1.29
CA GLU A 87 9.42 9.51 0.34
C GLU A 87 10.68 9.99 1.05
N ASP A 88 10.55 10.66 2.19
CA ASP A 88 11.69 11.14 2.99
C ASP A 88 12.57 9.99 3.51
N THR A 89 11.95 8.85 3.82
CA THR A 89 12.67 7.64 4.28
C THR A 89 13.29 6.81 3.16
N ALA A 90 13.08 7.19 1.89
CA ALA A 90 13.62 6.49 0.72
C ALA A 90 14.88 7.16 0.13
N HIS A 91 15.41 8.21 0.77
CA HIS A 91 16.66 8.89 0.42
C HIS A 91 17.77 8.56 1.43
#